data_AF-A0A292Z3M8-F1
#
_entry.id   AF-A0A292Z3M8-F1
#
_cell.length_a   1.000
_cell.length_b   1.000
_cell.length_c   1.000
_cell.angle_alpha   90.00
_cell.angle_beta   90.00
_cell.angle_gamma   90.00
#
_symmetry.space_group_name_H-M   'P 1'
#
loop_
_entity.id
_entity.type
_entity.pdbx_description
1 polymer ?
#
loop_
_entity_poly.entity_id
_entity_poly.type
_entity_poly.pdbx_seq_one_letter_code
_entity_poly.pdbx_strand_id
1 'polypeptide(L)' 'MFASVEQAGHEQRSIVHTLDLRADGSVAARLGLEVSTPLVYLERLRLADDEPLALDRVWLPGSLAAPLLDVDFSHMALYD' A
#
# COMPACT_ATOMS: atom_id res chain seq x y z
N MET A 1 -11.21 2.13 -7.77
CA MET A 1 -10.27 1.25 -8.49
C MET A 1 -10.43 -0.19 -8.04
N PHE A 2 -10.30 -0.52 -6.74
CA PHE A 2 -10.55 -1.89 -6.25
C PHE A 2 -11.98 -2.39 -6.57
N ALA A 3 -12.99 -1.68 -6.05
CA ALA A 3 -14.40 -1.96 -6.34
C ALA A 3 -14.79 -1.85 -7.85
N SER A 4 -13.94 -1.24 -8.68
CA SER A 4 -14.22 -1.05 -10.11
C SER A 4 -13.81 -2.26 -10.94
N VAL A 5 -12.76 -2.98 -10.53
CA VAL A 5 -12.27 -4.20 -11.20
C VAL A 5 -13.17 -5.38 -10.85
N GLU A 6 -13.54 -5.53 -9.57
CA GLU A 6 -14.46 -6.59 -9.14
C GLU A 6 -15.86 -6.45 -9.74
N GLN A 7 -16.37 -5.21 -9.88
CA GLN A 7 -17.65 -4.97 -10.55
C GLN A 7 -17.66 -5.34 -12.04
N ALA A 8 -16.48 -5.37 -12.67
CA ALA A 8 -16.31 -5.85 -14.05
C ALA A 8 -16.16 -7.38 -14.14
N GLY A 9 -16.15 -8.08 -13.00
CA GLY A 9 -16.08 -9.55 -12.93
C GLY A 9 -14.66 -10.12 -12.97
N HIS A 10 -13.63 -9.29 -12.79
CA HIS A 10 -12.23 -9.71 -12.77
C HIS A 10 -11.77 -10.02 -11.34
N GLU A 11 -10.95 -11.06 -11.17
CA GLU A 11 -10.31 -11.34 -9.88
C GLU A 11 -9.15 -10.36 -9.69
N GLN A 12 -9.25 -9.51 -8.67
CA GLN A 12 -8.18 -8.59 -8.35
C GLN A 12 -7.28 -9.16 -7.25
N ARG A 13 -5.99 -9.27 -7.57
CA ARG A 13 -4.97 -9.72 -6.63
C ARG A 13 -3.85 -8.70 -6.54
N SER A 14 -3.07 -8.76 -5.46
CA SER A 14 -1.82 -8.02 -5.35
C SER A 14 -0.66 -8.95 -4.99
N ILE A 15 0.51 -8.66 -5.53
CA ILE A 15 1.78 -9.19 -5.07
C ILE A 15 2.44 -8.08 -4.25
N VAL A 16 2.62 -8.32 -2.94
CA VAL A 16 3.33 -7.39 -2.07
C VAL A 16 4.83 -7.57 -2.28
N HIS A 17 5.50 -6.53 -2.77
CA HIS A 17 6.96 -6.50 -2.88
C HIS A 17 7.59 -6.06 -1.57
N THR A 18 6.97 -5.12 -0.86
CA THR A 18 7.50 -4.65 0.43
C THR A 18 6.39 -4.14 1.31
N LEU A 19 6.45 -4.49 2.60
CA LEU A 19 5.62 -3.94 3.66
C LEU A 19 6.48 -3.87 4.93
N ASP A 20 6.88 -2.66 5.33
CA ASP A 20 7.72 -2.46 6.51
C ASP A 20 7.57 -1.07 7.12
N LEU A 21 8.17 -0.91 8.30
CA LEU A 21 8.35 0.38 8.94
C LEU A 21 9.74 0.92 8.58
N ARG A 22 9.81 2.15 8.08
CA ARG A 22 11.07 2.82 7.72
C ARG A 22 10.99 4.32 7.96
N ALA A 23 12.15 4.97 8.06
CA ALA A 23 12.24 6.42 8.08
C ALA A 23 12.71 6.93 6.71
N ASP A 24 11.96 7.86 6.13
CA ASP A 24 12.36 8.61 4.94
C ASP A 24 12.03 10.08 5.17
N GLY A 25 13.05 10.90 5.43
CA GLY A 25 12.87 12.31 5.76
C GLY A 25 12.28 13.14 4.62
N SER A 26 12.51 12.74 3.37
CA SER A 26 11.96 13.45 2.21
C SER A 26 10.45 13.20 2.07
N VAL A 27 10.03 11.97 2.31
CA VAL A 27 8.60 11.60 2.31
C VAL A 27 7.91 12.17 3.54
N ALA A 28 8.51 12.04 4.72
CA ALA A 28 7.96 12.59 5.96
C ALA A 28 7.72 14.10 5.84
N ALA A 29 8.71 14.86 5.33
CA ALA A 29 8.56 16.29 5.08
C ALA A 29 7.41 16.60 4.09
N ARG A 30 7.27 15.80 3.02
CA ARG A 30 6.20 15.97 2.03
C ARG A 30 4.81 15.63 2.57
N LEU A 31 4.74 14.80 3.61
CA LEU A 31 3.52 14.53 4.38
C LEU A 31 3.27 15.56 5.49
N GLY A 32 4.13 16.57 5.64
CA GLY A 32 4.02 17.58 6.70
C GLY A 32 4.41 17.06 8.09
N LEU A 33 5.20 16.00 8.16
CA LEU A 33 5.68 15.38 9.40
C LEU A 33 7.12 15.78 9.70
N GLU A 34 7.54 15.55 10.94
CA GLU A 34 8.95 15.65 11.33
C GLU A 34 9.79 14.61 10.56
N VAL A 35 10.98 14.97 10.11
CA VAL A 35 11.77 14.19 9.14
C VAL A 35 12.24 12.82 9.66
N SER A 36 12.31 12.64 10.98
CA SER A 36 12.62 11.34 11.61
C SER A 36 11.38 10.49 11.89
N THR A 37 10.17 10.99 11.59
CA THR A 37 8.92 10.27 11.81
C THR A 37 8.93 8.93 11.09
N PRO A 38 8.74 7.80 11.80
CA PRO A 38 8.61 6.48 11.17
C PRO A 38 7.37 6.43 10.28
N LEU A 39 7.50 5.81 9.11
CA LEU A 39 6.46 5.63 8.11
C LEU A 39 6.28 4.14 7.81
N VAL A 40 5.04 3.72 7.59
CA VAL A 40 4.77 2.44 6.95
C VAL A 40 4.88 2.63 5.45
N TYR A 41 5.68 1.78 4.81
CA TYR A 41 5.83 1.71 3.37
C TYR A 41 5.20 0.42 2.84
N LEU A 42 4.32 0.56 1.85
CA LEU A 42 3.73 -0.56 1.11
C LEU A 42 4.05 -0.39 -0.38
N GLU A 43 4.73 -1.36 -0.96
CA GLU A 43 4.91 -1.51 -2.41
C GLU A 43 4.23 -2.79 -2.88
N ARG A 44 3.34 -2.67 -3.86
CA ARG A 44 2.61 -3.82 -4.41
C ARG A 44 2.32 -3.69 -5.89
N LEU A 45 2.40 -4.81 -6.60
CA LEU A 45 1.91 -4.95 -7.97
C LEU A 45 0.46 -5.45 -7.93
N ARG A 46 -0.46 -4.67 -8.47
CA ARG A 46 -1.86 -5.08 -8.67
C ARG A 46 -2.01 -5.84 -9.97
N LEU A 47 -2.80 -6.90 -9.92
CA LEU A 47 -3.15 -7.76 -11.03
C LEU A 47 -4.66 -7.68 -11.26
N ALA A 48 -5.07 -7.78 -12.52
CA ALA A 48 -6.43 -8.11 -12.92
C ALA A 48 -6.34 -9.35 -13.82
N ASP A 49 -6.95 -10.47 -13.41
CA ASP A 49 -6.84 -11.77 -14.10
C ASP A 49 -5.38 -12.15 -14.42
N ASP A 50 -4.50 -12.08 -13.41
CA ASP A 50 -3.06 -12.34 -13.51
C ASP A 50 -2.24 -11.37 -14.40
N GLU A 51 -2.87 -10.37 -15.04
CA GLU A 51 -2.17 -9.35 -15.81
C GLU A 51 -1.78 -8.12 -14.95
N PRO A 52 -0.52 -7.66 -15.00
CA PRO A 52 -0.06 -6.45 -14.32
C PRO A 52 -0.85 -5.20 -14.70
N LEU A 53 -1.52 -4.60 -13.70
CA LEU A 53 -2.34 -3.41 -13.88
C LEU A 53 -1.65 -2.14 -13.36
N ALA A 54 -1.05 -2.19 -12.17
CA ALA A 54 -0.46 -1.02 -11.52
C ALA A 54 0.57 -1.39 -10.46
N LEU A 55 1.62 -0.57 -10.32
CA LEU A 55 2.53 -0.62 -9.17
C LEU A 55 2.17 0.50 -8.20
N ASP A 56 1.69 0.14 -7.02
CA ASP A 56 1.40 1.10 -5.95
C ASP A 56 2.59 1.25 -5.03
N ARG A 57 2.87 2.50 -4.64
CA ARG A 57 3.78 2.84 -3.54
C ARG A 57 3.05 3.77 -2.58
N VAL A 58 2.76 3.26 -1.39
CA VAL A 58 2.01 3.99 -0.37
C VAL A 58 2.89 4.26 0.83
N TRP A 59 2.74 5.47 1.37
CA TRP A 59 3.44 5.94 2.56
C TRP A 59 2.41 6.46 3.55
N LEU A 60 2.45 5.94 4.76
CA LEU A 60 1.53 6.32 5.83
C LEU A 60 2.28 6.65 7.12
N PRO A 61 1.80 7.58 7.96
CA PRO A 61 2.38 7.82 9.27
C PRO A 61 2.39 6.52 10.09
N GLY A 62 3.55 6.12 10.60
CA GLY A 62 3.71 4.85 11.33
C GLY A 62 2.82 4.76 12.56
N SER A 63 2.58 5.88 13.24
CA SER A 63 1.68 5.96 14.41
C SER A 63 0.23 5.57 14.09
N LEU A 64 -0.21 5.73 12.84
CA LEU A 64 -1.55 5.37 12.40
C LEU A 64 -1.58 3.98 11.74
N ALA A 65 -0.54 3.68 10.96
CA ALA A 65 -0.54 2.55 10.04
C ALA A 65 0.23 1.32 10.53
N ALA A 66 0.92 1.37 11.68
CA ALA A 66 1.65 0.22 12.20
C ALA A 66 0.83 -1.10 12.27
N PRO A 67 -0.47 -1.09 12.64
CA PRO A 67 -1.27 -2.32 12.62
C PRO A 67 -1.43 -2.96 11.23
N LEU A 68 -1.20 -2.20 10.15
CA LEU A 68 -1.26 -2.73 8.79
C LEU A 68 -0.09 -3.66 8.45
N LEU A 69 0.99 -3.64 9.22
CA LEU A 69 2.14 -4.53 8.99
C LEU A 69 1.79 -6.01 9.14
N ASP A 70 0.70 -6.32 9.86
CA ASP A 70 0.20 -7.68 10.08
C ASP A 70 -0.93 -8.07 9.10
N VAL A 71 -1.30 -7.19 8.18
CA VAL A 71 -2.40 -7.39 7.23
C VAL A 71 -1.90 -8.04 5.94
N ASP A 72 -2.62 -9.06 5.47
CA ASP A 72 -2.36 -9.66 4.15
C ASP A 72 -2.99 -8.81 3.03
N PHE A 73 -2.18 -8.02 2.35
CA PHE A 73 -2.62 -7.18 1.23
C PHE A 73 -2.75 -7.93 -0.10
N SER A 74 -2.62 -9.26 -0.15
CA SER A 74 -2.71 -10.02 -1.40
C SER A 74 -4.11 -9.98 -2.04
N HIS A 75 -5.16 -9.79 -1.25
CA HIS A 75 -6.57 -9.85 -1.70
C HIS A 75 -7.43 -8.70 -1.17
N MET A 76 -6.83 -7.60 -0.67
CA MET A 76 -7.58 -6.49 -0.04
C MET A 76 -7.16 -5.11 -0.55
N ALA A 77 -8.13 -4.19 -0.63
CA ALA A 77 -7.82 -2.78 -0.81
C ALA A 77 -7.28 -2.19 0.50
N LEU A 78 -6.53 -1.09 0.37
CA LEU A 78 -5.99 -0.37 1.53
C LEU A 78 -7.03 0.55 2.21
N TYR A 79 -8.11 0.89 1.50
CA TYR A 79 -9.06 1.93 1.89
C TYR A 79 -10.51 1.42 1.99
N ASP A 80 -10.69 0.10 2.05
CA ASP A 80 -12.01 -0.49 2.28
C ASP A 80 -12.39 -0.50 3.77
#